data_AF-A0A0R2NJ28-F1
#
_entry.id   AF-A0A0R2NJ28-F1
#
_cell.length_a   1.000
_cell.length_b   1.000
_cell.length_c   1.000
_cell.angle_alpha   90.00
_cell.angle_beta   90.00
_cell.angle_gamma   90.00
#
_symmetry.space_group_name_H-M   'P 1'
#
loop_
_entity.id
_entity.type
_entity.pdbx_description
1 polymer ?
#
loop_
_entity_poly.entity_id
_entity_poly.type
_entity_poly.pdbx_seq_one_letter_code
_entity_poly.pdbx_strand_id
1 'polypeptide(L)'
;MKKNNTELLSVRNVVAIGIGTAIFFVLGRFLPIPTGIPNTTINLGYAVLSLIAVIFGPLVGGLVALFGHLFIDFSWGDPWWTWIIADGIFGAILGYSHRLLKIESEPISTKKIIQFNVVQILGNIIAWLIIAPIGDIVIYSQPATKVFLQGVTGTITNALTIGVVGTALLIAYSRTRVHRNSLTKE
;
A
#
# COMPACT_ATOMS: atom_id res chain seq x y z
N MET A 1 -21.02 -19.85 -23.75
CA MET A 1 -19.61 -19.51 -24.04
C MET A 1 -18.96 -19.01 -22.76
N LYS A 2 -17.98 -19.73 -22.20
CA LYS A 2 -17.13 -19.23 -21.10
C LYS A 2 -16.31 -18.06 -21.64
N LYS A 3 -16.57 -16.85 -21.16
CA LYS A 3 -15.70 -15.69 -21.40
C LYS A 3 -14.43 -15.89 -20.58
N ASN A 4 -13.49 -16.68 -21.10
CA ASN A 4 -12.12 -16.63 -20.65
C ASN A 4 -11.57 -15.27 -21.10
N ASN A 5 -11.28 -14.39 -20.16
CA ASN A 5 -10.27 -13.32 -20.24
C ASN A 5 -10.23 -12.62 -18.87
N THR A 6 -9.66 -13.30 -17.87
CA THR A 6 -9.03 -12.61 -16.75
C THR A 6 -7.68 -12.11 -17.23
N GLU A 7 -7.67 -11.10 -18.10
CA GLU A 7 -6.42 -10.39 -18.37
C GLU A 7 -6.05 -9.66 -17.09
N LEU A 8 -4.97 -10.12 -16.45
CA LEU A 8 -4.37 -9.53 -15.25
C LEU A 8 -4.18 -8.00 -15.40
N LEU A 9 -4.03 -7.51 -16.63
CA LEU A 9 -3.87 -6.11 -17.02
C LEU A 9 -5.03 -5.60 -17.87
N SER A 10 -6.26 -5.64 -17.35
CA SER A 10 -7.37 -4.91 -17.96
C SER A 10 -7.06 -3.39 -18.06
N VAL A 11 -7.68 -2.68 -19.01
CA VAL A 11 -7.57 -1.22 -19.12
C VAL A 11 -7.86 -0.52 -17.79
N ARG A 12 -8.86 -1.01 -17.06
CA ARG A 12 -9.21 -0.54 -15.70
C ARG A 12 -8.02 -0.65 -14.74
N ASN A 13 -7.31 -1.78 -14.75
CA ASN A 13 -6.14 -2.00 -13.89
C ASN A 13 -4.96 -1.11 -14.31
N VAL A 14 -4.70 -0.95 -15.61
CA VAL A 14 -3.62 -0.09 -16.11
C VAL A 14 -3.84 1.36 -15.72
N VAL A 15 -5.08 1.87 -15.87
CA VAL A 15 -5.43 3.24 -15.44
C VAL A 15 -5.28 3.39 -13.93
N ALA A 16 -5.71 2.40 -13.15
CA ALA A 16 -5.56 2.41 -11.69
C ALA A 16 -4.08 2.44 -11.26
N ILE A 17 -3.20 1.71 -11.97
CA ILE A 17 -1.76 1.76 -11.75
C ILE A 17 -1.24 3.17 -12.01
N GLY A 18 -1.53 3.76 -13.17
CA GLY A 18 -1.05 5.11 -13.52
C GLY A 18 -1.49 6.19 -12.52
N ILE A 19 -2.79 6.22 -12.19
CA ILE A 19 -3.34 7.21 -11.23
C ILE A 19 -2.78 6.97 -9.83
N GLY A 20 -2.77 5.70 -9.37
CA GLY A 20 -2.27 5.36 -8.05
C GLY A 20 -0.80 5.71 -7.87
N THR A 21 0.02 5.38 -8.87
CA THR A 21 1.45 5.71 -8.90
C THR A 21 1.66 7.22 -8.83
N ALA A 22 0.91 8.01 -9.61
CA ALA A 22 1.02 9.47 -9.60
C ALA A 22 0.66 10.06 -8.22
N ILE A 23 -0.42 9.59 -7.58
CA ILE A 23 -0.81 10.08 -6.26
C ILE A 23 0.22 9.67 -5.20
N PHE A 24 0.68 8.41 -5.20
CA PHE A 24 1.69 7.93 -4.26
C PHE A 24 2.99 8.74 -4.39
N PHE A 25 3.44 8.96 -5.62
CA PHE A 25 4.60 9.79 -5.93
C PHE A 25 4.43 11.21 -5.41
N VAL A 26 3.33 11.89 -5.74
CA VAL A 26 3.11 13.29 -5.34
C VAL A 26 3.08 13.44 -3.83
N LEU A 27 2.38 12.55 -3.12
CA LEU A 27 2.31 12.59 -1.66
C LEU A 27 3.67 12.32 -1.02
N GLY A 28 4.41 11.32 -1.51
CA GLY A 28 5.73 11.00 -0.98
C GLY A 28 6.79 12.05 -1.29
N ARG A 29 6.68 12.70 -2.45
CA ARG A 29 7.67 13.68 -2.92
C ARG A 29 7.45 15.08 -2.35
N PHE A 30 6.20 15.52 -2.27
CA PHE A 30 5.86 16.91 -1.97
C PHE A 30 5.20 17.10 -0.60
N LEU A 31 4.71 16.03 0.03
CA LEU A 31 4.15 16.08 1.38
C LEU A 31 4.80 15.06 2.37
N PRO A 32 6.14 14.89 2.39
CA PRO A 32 6.76 14.05 3.40
C PRO A 32 6.68 14.71 4.78
N ILE A 33 6.24 13.96 5.79
CA ILE A 33 6.26 14.42 7.18
C ILE A 33 7.53 13.87 7.86
N PRO A 34 8.41 14.72 8.41
CA PRO A 34 9.68 14.27 8.97
C PRO A 34 9.46 13.44 10.25
N THR A 35 10.20 12.34 10.40
CA THR A 35 10.17 11.52 11.62
C THR A 35 11.31 11.84 12.60
N GLY A 36 12.28 12.65 12.16
CA GLY A 36 13.55 12.86 12.88
C GLY A 36 14.58 11.75 12.67
N ILE A 37 14.22 10.65 11.98
CA ILE A 37 15.16 9.59 11.58
C ILE A 37 15.63 9.86 10.14
N PRO A 38 16.95 9.81 9.86
CA PRO A 38 17.47 10.07 8.52
C PRO A 38 16.84 9.16 7.47
N ASN A 39 16.47 9.74 6.32
CA ASN A 39 15.85 9.04 5.19
C ASN A 39 14.59 8.24 5.55
N THR A 40 13.85 8.66 6.59
CA THR A 40 12.58 8.04 6.96
C THR A 40 11.55 9.13 7.22
N THR A 41 10.48 9.11 6.44
CA THR A 41 9.40 10.10 6.49
C THR A 41 8.07 9.38 6.53
N ILE A 42 7.08 9.98 7.18
CA ILE A 42 5.70 9.50 7.08
C ILE A 42 5.15 9.94 5.72
N ASN A 43 4.64 8.98 4.94
CA ASN A 43 4.09 9.22 3.62
C ASN A 43 2.59 8.85 3.60
N LEU A 44 1.73 9.84 3.39
CA LEU A 44 0.27 9.62 3.28
C LEU A 44 -0.12 8.80 2.03
N GLY A 45 0.79 8.65 1.06
CA GLY A 45 0.66 7.76 -0.09
C GLY A 45 0.34 6.32 0.30
N TYR A 46 0.84 5.84 1.44
CA TYR A 46 0.51 4.49 1.95
C TYR A 46 -0.98 4.32 2.30
N ALA A 47 -1.64 5.37 2.79
CA ALA A 47 -3.08 5.32 3.06
C ALA A 47 -3.87 5.19 1.75
N VAL A 48 -3.51 5.98 0.73
CA VAL A 48 -4.13 5.92 -0.60
C VAL A 48 -3.84 4.58 -1.29
N LEU A 49 -2.60 4.10 -1.22
CA LEU A 49 -2.19 2.79 -1.70
C LEU A 49 -3.09 1.70 -1.13
N SER A 50 -3.39 1.74 0.17
CA SER A 50 -4.24 0.72 0.80
C SER A 50 -5.66 0.68 0.19
N LEU A 51 -6.25 1.84 -0.13
CA LEU A 51 -7.54 1.91 -0.81
C LEU A 51 -7.46 1.30 -2.22
N ILE A 52 -6.46 1.71 -3.00
CA ILE A 52 -6.27 1.24 -4.37
C ILE A 52 -6.00 -0.27 -4.39
N ALA A 53 -5.10 -0.75 -3.53
CA ALA A 53 -4.78 -2.16 -3.43
C ALA A 53 -6.01 -3.00 -3.03
N VAL A 54 -6.84 -2.55 -2.09
CA VAL A 54 -8.08 -3.23 -1.72
C VAL A 54 -9.12 -3.24 -2.84
N ILE A 55 -9.20 -2.20 -3.67
CA ILE A 55 -10.14 -2.15 -4.79
C ILE A 55 -9.68 -3.02 -5.96
N PHE A 56 -8.40 -2.95 -6.33
CA PHE A 56 -7.88 -3.50 -7.59
C PHE A 56 -7.04 -4.77 -7.43
N GLY A 57 -6.70 -5.15 -6.20
CA GLY A 57 -6.03 -6.40 -5.87
C GLY A 57 -4.50 -6.35 -5.86
N PRO A 58 -3.85 -7.52 -5.62
CA PRO A 58 -2.41 -7.60 -5.34
C PRO A 58 -1.50 -7.03 -6.42
N LEU A 59 -1.76 -7.35 -7.70
CA LEU A 59 -0.91 -6.89 -8.80
C LEU A 59 -0.92 -5.36 -8.92
N VAL A 60 -2.10 -4.74 -8.84
CA VAL A 60 -2.24 -3.29 -8.94
C VAL A 60 -1.62 -2.61 -7.72
N GLY A 61 -1.89 -3.11 -6.50
CA GLY A 61 -1.26 -2.57 -5.29
C GLY A 61 0.26 -2.61 -5.35
N GLY A 62 0.83 -3.75 -5.75
CA GLY A 62 2.29 -3.89 -5.84
C GLY A 62 2.91 -2.98 -6.90
N LEU A 63 2.32 -2.88 -8.10
CA LEU A 63 2.86 -2.00 -9.15
C LEU A 63 2.72 -0.51 -8.79
N VAL A 64 1.63 -0.12 -8.12
CA VAL A 64 1.46 1.26 -7.64
C VAL A 64 2.56 1.64 -6.66
N ALA A 65 2.81 0.79 -5.66
CA ALA A 65 3.84 1.04 -4.65
C ALA A 65 5.25 1.04 -5.25
N LEU A 66 5.56 0.04 -6.09
CA LEU A 66 6.86 -0.08 -6.75
C LEU A 66 7.19 1.13 -7.61
N PHE A 67 6.30 1.50 -8.54
CA PHE A 67 6.54 2.66 -9.40
C PHE A 67 6.44 3.98 -8.64
N GLY A 68 5.57 4.06 -7.64
CA GLY A 68 5.44 5.23 -6.78
C GLY A 68 6.76 5.54 -6.07
N HIS A 69 7.37 4.53 -5.43
CA HIS A 69 8.68 4.68 -4.79
C HIS A 69 9.79 4.98 -5.80
N LEU A 70 9.84 4.23 -6.91
CA LEU A 70 10.83 4.44 -7.97
C LEU A 70 10.87 5.89 -8.46
N PHE A 71 9.69 6.50 -8.69
CA PHE A 71 9.62 7.90 -9.13
C PHE A 71 9.95 8.89 -8.01
N ILE A 72 9.67 8.57 -6.75
CA ILE A 72 10.14 9.38 -5.62
C ILE A 72 11.67 9.42 -5.65
N ASP A 73 12.34 8.28 -5.75
CA ASP A 73 13.80 8.21 -5.74
C ASP A 73 14.40 8.96 -6.93
N PHE A 74 13.90 8.72 -8.15
CA PHE A 74 14.38 9.42 -9.35
C PHE A 74 14.24 10.95 -9.28
N SER A 75 13.37 11.47 -8.43
CA SER A 75 13.21 12.92 -8.25
C SER A 75 14.18 13.55 -7.23
N TRP A 76 15.02 12.74 -6.60
CA TRP A 76 16.07 13.16 -5.66
C TRP A 76 17.46 12.59 -5.99
N GLY A 77 17.55 11.42 -6.60
CA GLY A 77 18.79 10.72 -6.89
C GLY A 77 18.59 9.31 -7.46
N ASP A 78 19.48 8.40 -7.07
CA ASP A 78 19.47 7.02 -7.58
C ASP A 78 18.41 6.14 -6.89
N PRO A 79 17.79 5.20 -7.63
CA PRO A 79 16.84 4.23 -7.07
C PRO A 79 17.43 3.39 -5.94
N TRP A 80 16.74 3.35 -4.81
CA TRP A 80 17.10 2.51 -3.66
C TRP A 80 16.31 1.19 -3.69
N TRP A 81 16.82 0.25 -4.48
CA TRP A 81 16.07 -0.93 -4.92
C TRP A 81 15.53 -1.83 -3.82
N THR A 82 16.24 -1.95 -2.70
CA THR A 82 15.78 -2.75 -1.55
C THR A 82 14.47 -2.23 -0.97
N TRP A 83 14.31 -0.90 -0.93
CA TRP A 83 13.10 -0.24 -0.46
C TRP A 83 12.01 -0.23 -1.53
N ILE A 84 12.35 0.01 -2.81
CA ILE A 84 11.42 -0.06 -3.93
C ILE A 84 10.77 -1.46 -4.04
N ILE A 85 11.58 -2.52 -3.89
CA ILE A 85 11.11 -3.91 -3.92
C ILE A 85 10.27 -4.22 -2.68
N ALA A 86 10.71 -3.79 -1.49
CA ALA A 86 9.93 -3.93 -0.27
C ALA A 86 8.54 -3.28 -0.40
N ASP A 87 8.47 -2.12 -1.04
CA ASP A 87 7.21 -1.43 -1.31
C ASP A 87 6.31 -2.18 -2.29
N GLY A 88 6.89 -2.69 -3.38
CA GLY A 88 6.14 -3.52 -4.33
C GLY A 88 5.54 -4.76 -3.67
N ILE A 89 6.31 -5.42 -2.80
CA ILE A 89 5.84 -6.58 -2.03
C ILE A 89 4.76 -6.15 -1.02
N PHE A 90 4.97 -5.04 -0.32
CA PHE A 90 4.01 -4.50 0.63
C PHE A 90 2.67 -4.16 -0.03
N GLY A 91 2.68 -3.46 -1.17
CA GLY A 91 1.50 -3.15 -1.95
C GLY A 91 0.74 -4.39 -2.40
N ALA A 92 1.45 -5.47 -2.76
CA ALA A 92 0.83 -6.75 -3.08
C ALA A 92 0.18 -7.43 -1.87
N ILE A 93 0.83 -7.36 -0.70
CA ILE A 93 0.27 -7.87 0.57
C ILE A 93 -1.00 -7.10 0.94
N LEU A 94 -0.99 -5.76 0.85
CA LEU A 94 -2.21 -4.96 1.04
C LEU A 94 -3.31 -5.37 0.05
N GLY A 95 -2.93 -5.61 -1.21
CA GLY A 95 -3.89 -6.00 -2.25
C GLY A 95 -4.50 -7.38 -2.02
N TYR A 96 -3.91 -8.25 -1.19
CA TYR A 96 -4.55 -9.49 -0.75
C TYR A 96 -5.88 -9.22 -0.03
N SER A 97 -5.98 -8.10 0.69
CA SER A 97 -7.20 -7.68 1.36
C SER A 97 -8.36 -7.39 0.41
N HIS A 98 -8.14 -7.26 -0.90
CA HIS A 98 -9.22 -7.23 -1.90
C HIS A 98 -10.17 -8.42 -1.76
N ARG A 99 -9.61 -9.63 -1.60
CA ARG A 99 -10.39 -10.87 -1.49
C ARG A 99 -11.07 -11.01 -0.13
N LEU A 100 -10.50 -10.41 0.91
CA LEU A 100 -11.02 -10.44 2.27
C LEU A 100 -12.19 -9.47 2.44
N LEU A 101 -12.05 -8.26 1.91
CA LEU A 101 -13.00 -7.17 2.14
C LEU A 101 -14.14 -7.20 1.13
N LYS A 102 -13.85 -7.52 -0.14
CA LYS A 102 -14.81 -7.46 -1.26
C LYS A 102 -15.63 -6.16 -1.24
N ILE A 103 -14.92 -5.06 -1.01
CA ILE A 103 -15.50 -3.76 -0.64
C ILE A 103 -16.41 -3.17 -1.73
N GLU A 104 -16.27 -3.64 -2.97
CA GLU A 104 -17.13 -3.22 -4.08
C GLU A 104 -18.52 -3.86 -4.05
N SER A 105 -18.68 -5.04 -3.42
CA SER A 105 -19.92 -5.83 -3.44
C SER A 105 -20.54 -6.05 -2.07
N GLU A 106 -19.76 -5.95 -1.00
CA GLU A 106 -20.18 -6.24 0.37
C GLU A 106 -19.88 -5.05 1.28
N PRO A 107 -20.74 -4.77 2.29
CA PRO A 107 -20.44 -3.74 3.27
C PRO A 107 -19.21 -4.10 4.09
N ILE A 108 -18.47 -3.07 4.51
CA ILE A 108 -17.35 -3.23 5.42
C ILE A 108 -17.86 -3.38 6.86
N SER A 109 -17.53 -4.50 7.50
CA SER A 109 -17.84 -4.76 8.92
C SER A 109 -16.60 -4.57 9.79
N THR A 110 -16.81 -4.41 11.10
CA THR A 110 -15.70 -4.34 12.07
C THR A 110 -14.75 -5.53 11.95
N LYS A 111 -15.28 -6.74 11.73
CA LYS A 111 -14.46 -7.95 11.51
C LYS A 111 -13.54 -7.80 10.30
N LYS A 112 -14.03 -7.27 9.18
CA LYS A 112 -13.23 -7.03 7.97
C LYS A 112 -12.16 -5.97 8.19
N ILE A 113 -12.47 -4.92 8.95
CA ILE A 113 -11.50 -3.86 9.31
C ILE A 113 -10.36 -4.45 10.16
N ILE A 114 -10.70 -5.30 11.14
CA ILE A 114 -9.69 -6.00 11.95
C ILE A 114 -8.82 -6.89 11.06
N GLN A 115 -9.42 -7.70 10.18
CA GLN A 115 -8.68 -8.56 9.26
C GLN A 115 -7.73 -7.77 8.34
N PHE A 116 -8.20 -6.64 7.79
CA PHE A 116 -7.35 -5.73 7.00
C PHE A 116 -6.18 -5.20 7.81
N ASN A 117 -6.43 -4.76 9.05
CA ASN A 117 -5.37 -4.21 9.90
C ASN A 117 -4.34 -5.26 10.34
N VAL A 118 -4.75 -6.51 10.53
CA VAL A 118 -3.80 -7.61 10.75
C VAL A 118 -2.90 -7.81 9.52
N VAL A 119 -3.48 -7.83 8.32
CA VAL A 119 -2.72 -8.01 7.06
C VAL A 119 -1.74 -6.86 6.84
N GLN A 120 -2.17 -5.60 7.01
CA GLN A 120 -1.28 -4.46 6.79
C GLN A 120 -0.14 -4.39 7.81
N ILE A 121 -0.37 -4.74 9.08
CA ILE A 121 0.69 -4.77 10.11
C ILE A 121 1.71 -5.86 9.77
N LEU A 122 1.26 -7.07 9.41
CA LEU A 122 2.16 -8.14 8.99
C LEU A 122 2.95 -7.75 7.73
N GLY A 123 2.29 -7.10 6.77
CA GLY A 123 2.96 -6.57 5.58
C GLY A 123 4.05 -5.55 5.92
N ASN A 124 3.78 -4.62 6.84
CA ASN A 124 4.76 -3.62 7.28
C ASN A 124 5.97 -4.29 7.95
N ILE A 125 5.75 -5.28 8.81
CA ILE A 125 6.84 -6.04 9.45
C ILE A 125 7.69 -6.73 8.38
N ILE A 126 7.06 -7.40 7.41
CA ILE A 126 7.78 -8.11 6.33
C ILE A 126 8.59 -7.12 5.48
N ALA A 127 8.00 -6.01 5.07
CA ALA A 127 8.68 -5.03 4.22
C ALA A 127 9.83 -4.32 4.96
N TRP A 128 9.56 -3.81 6.16
CA TRP A 128 10.42 -2.84 6.82
C TRP A 128 11.29 -3.42 7.92
N LEU A 129 11.01 -4.61 8.46
CA LEU A 129 11.88 -5.28 9.45
C LEU A 129 12.63 -6.49 8.88
N ILE A 130 12.30 -6.91 7.66
CA ILE A 130 12.93 -8.07 7.02
C ILE A 130 13.51 -7.67 5.67
N ILE A 131 12.68 -7.36 4.68
CA ILE A 131 13.13 -7.21 3.28
C ILE A 131 14.08 -6.02 3.12
N ALA A 132 13.65 -4.82 3.49
CA ALA A 132 14.45 -3.61 3.28
C ALA A 132 15.74 -3.59 4.12
N PRO A 133 15.74 -3.81 5.45
CA PRO A 133 16.97 -3.74 6.24
C PRO A 133 17.98 -4.84 5.90
N ILE A 134 17.53 -6.08 5.66
CA ILE A 134 18.44 -7.16 5.26
C ILE A 134 19.02 -6.86 3.89
N GLY A 135 18.19 -6.39 2.95
CA GLY A 135 18.66 -5.94 1.65
C GLY A 135 19.71 -4.84 1.75
N ASP A 136 19.48 -3.83 2.60
CA ASP A 136 20.42 -2.72 2.79
C ASP A 136 21.77 -3.16 3.36
N ILE A 137 21.76 -4.14 4.27
CA ILE A 137 23.00 -4.71 4.82
C ILE A 137 23.74 -5.50 3.73
N VAL A 138 23.04 -6.36 3.00
CA VAL A 138 23.67 -7.29 2.04
C VAL A 138 24.14 -6.58 0.76
N ILE A 139 23.33 -5.67 0.22
CA ILE A 139 23.57 -5.03 -1.08
C ILE A 139 24.36 -3.73 -0.92
N TYR A 140 24.01 -2.92 0.08
CA TYR A 140 24.57 -1.57 0.26
C TYR A 140 25.52 -1.45 1.45
N SER A 141 25.82 -2.56 2.13
CA SER A 141 26.72 -2.60 3.31
C SER A 141 26.36 -1.54 4.37
N GLN A 142 25.07 -1.23 4.53
CA GLN A 142 24.63 -0.22 5.50
C GLN A 142 24.77 -0.74 6.95
N PRO A 143 25.06 0.14 7.92
CA PRO A 143 25.10 -0.24 9.33
C PRO A 143 23.76 -0.79 9.82
N ALA A 144 23.78 -1.97 10.45
CA ALA A 144 22.56 -2.63 10.93
C ALA A 144 21.73 -1.75 11.88
N THR A 145 22.38 -1.06 12.82
CA THR A 145 21.70 -0.16 13.76
C THR A 145 20.92 0.95 13.07
N LYS A 146 21.45 1.49 11.97
CA LYS A 146 20.78 2.52 11.17
C LYS A 146 19.55 1.96 10.46
N VAL A 147 19.70 0.88 9.71
CA VAL A 147 18.62 0.37 8.84
C VAL A 147 17.49 -0.27 9.64
N PHE A 148 17.79 -0.89 10.78
CA PHE A 148 16.75 -1.39 11.68
C PHE A 148 16.03 -0.25 12.42
N LEU A 149 16.72 0.85 12.75
CA LEU A 149 16.05 2.04 13.29
C LEU A 149 15.07 2.63 12.26
N GLN A 150 15.51 2.78 11.01
CA GLN A 150 14.65 3.20 9.89
C GLN A 150 13.48 2.23 9.69
N GLY A 151 13.75 0.93 9.72
CA GLY A 151 12.75 -0.13 9.56
C GLY A 151 11.67 -0.13 10.64
N VAL A 152 12.05 0.01 11.91
CA VAL A 152 11.11 0.11 13.03
C VAL A 152 10.27 1.38 12.94
N THR A 153 10.90 2.52 12.67
CA THR A 153 10.20 3.79 12.49
C THR A 153 9.22 3.71 11.30
N GLY A 154 9.65 3.16 10.17
CA GLY A 154 8.80 2.93 9.00
C GLY A 154 7.62 2.03 9.30
N THR A 155 7.86 0.90 9.98
CA THR A 155 6.81 -0.05 10.40
C THR A 155 5.72 0.64 11.21
N ILE A 156 6.10 1.39 12.25
CA ILE A 156 5.14 2.06 13.15
C ILE A 156 4.38 3.15 12.39
N THR A 157 5.10 4.03 11.69
CA THR A 157 4.50 5.19 11.04
C THR A 157 3.59 4.81 9.88
N ASN A 158 3.98 3.82 9.06
CA ASN A 158 3.16 3.30 7.98
C ASN A 158 1.94 2.55 8.52
N ALA A 159 2.12 1.73 9.56
CA ALA A 159 1.00 1.01 10.18
C ALA A 159 -0.04 1.96 10.78
N LEU A 160 0.39 3.06 11.40
CA LEU A 160 -0.51 4.11 11.91
C LEU A 160 -1.18 4.87 10.77
N THR A 161 -0.43 5.26 9.74
CA THR A 161 -0.95 5.97 8.57
C THR A 161 -2.06 5.17 7.89
N ILE A 162 -1.84 3.88 7.65
CA ILE A 162 -2.84 3.00 7.05
C ILE A 162 -3.95 2.68 8.05
N GLY A 163 -3.61 2.37 9.29
CA GLY A 163 -4.57 1.98 10.32
C GLY A 163 -5.59 3.06 10.63
N VAL A 164 -5.17 4.34 10.59
CA VAL A 164 -6.06 5.48 10.79
C VAL A 164 -6.62 6.00 9.47
N VAL A 165 -5.77 6.54 8.60
CA VAL A 165 -6.21 7.24 7.38
C VAL A 165 -6.67 6.24 6.32
N GLY A 166 -5.92 5.16 6.10
CA GLY A 166 -6.29 4.11 5.14
C GLY A 166 -7.63 3.45 5.50
N THR A 167 -7.82 3.07 6.77
CA THR A 167 -9.10 2.53 7.26
C THR A 167 -10.24 3.54 7.07
N ALA A 168 -10.03 4.82 7.39
CA ALA A 168 -11.04 5.85 7.18
C ALA A 168 -11.44 5.99 5.69
N LEU A 169 -10.46 5.97 4.79
CA LEU A 169 -10.69 5.98 3.34
C LEU A 169 -11.48 4.76 2.88
N LEU A 170 -11.17 3.56 3.39
CA LEU A 170 -11.91 2.34 3.08
C LEU A 170 -13.36 2.42 3.55
N ILE A 171 -13.60 2.91 4.78
CA ILE A 171 -14.96 3.10 5.31
C ILE A 171 -15.73 4.11 4.45
N ALA A 172 -15.12 5.26 4.16
CA ALA A 172 -15.73 6.30 3.33
C ALA A 172 -16.09 5.74 1.94
N TYR A 173 -15.15 5.05 1.29
CA TYR A 173 -15.39 4.42 -0.01
C TYR A 173 -16.53 3.39 0.05
N SER A 174 -16.55 2.50 1.05
CA SER A 174 -17.62 1.51 1.21
C SER A 174 -19.00 2.17 1.29
N ARG A 175 -19.12 3.32 1.97
CA ARG A 175 -20.38 4.05 2.12
C ARG A 175 -20.89 4.67 0.81
N THR A 176 -20.03 4.88 -0.17
CA THR A 176 -20.43 5.37 -1.50
C THR A 176 -20.96 4.26 -2.42
N ARG A 177 -20.85 2.98 -2.02
CA ARG A 177 -21.25 1.85 -2.86
C ARG A 177 -22.68 1.41 -2.55
N VAL A 178 -23.44 1.12 -3.60
CA VAL A 178 -24.73 0.43 -3.46
C VAL A 178 -24.45 -1.06 -3.31
N HIS A 179 -24.77 -1.61 -2.13
CA HIS A 179 -24.54 -3.02 -1.83
C HIS A 179 -25.74 -3.87 -2.26
N ARG A 180 -25.48 -5.11 -2.72
CA ARG A 180 -26.56 -6.06 -3.05
C ARG A 180 -27.42 -6.29 -1.79
N ASN A 181 -28.74 -6.19 -1.94
CA ASN A 181 -29.77 -6.27 -0.87
C ASN A 181 -29.99 -5.00 -0.03
N SER A 182 -29.51 -3.82 -0.43
CA SER A 182 -29.85 -2.56 0.26
C SER A 182 -31.21 -1.97 -0.11
N LEU A 183 -31.94 -2.60 -1.04
CA LEU A 183 -33.29 -2.18 -1.42
C LEU A 183 -34.31 -2.85 -0.49
N THR A 184 -34.81 -2.09 0.47
CA THR A 184 -36.07 -2.41 1.16
C THR A 184 -37.21 -2.05 0.22
N LYS A 185 -38.09 -3.01 -0.09
CA LYS A 185 -39.38 -2.69 -0.73
C LYS A 185 -40.17 -1.80 0.24
N GLU A 186 -40.64 -0.66 -0.25
CA GLU A 186 -41.76 0.07 0.38
C GLU A 186 -43.04 -0.77 0.32
#